data_AF-A0A3S3EJS7-F1
#
_entry.id   AF-A0A3S3EJS7-F1
#
_cell.length_a   1.000
_cell.length_b   1.000
_cell.length_c   1.000
_cell.angle_alpha   90.00
_cell.angle_beta   90.00
_cell.angle_gamma   90.00
#
_symmetry.space_group_name_H-M   'P 1'
#
loop_
_entity.id
_entity.type
_entity.pdbx_description
1 polymer ?
#
loop_
_entity_poly.entity_id
_entity_poly.type
_entity_poly.pdbx_seq_one_letter_code
_entity_poly.pdbx_strand_id
1 'polypeptide(L)'
;MDSLINAAGRALAAGDPLGALKRVALRQDPAALALRGIAMAQLGDFAKAKTLLKSAARAFSPREAVARARCVVAEAEIALVSRDLG
;
A
#
# COMPACT_ATOMS: atom_id res chain seq x y z
N MET A 1 1.49 -3.59 -18.88
CA MET A 1 1.58 -3.77 -17.42
C MET A 1 2.59 -2.77 -16.88
N ASP A 2 2.27 -2.00 -15.85
CA ASP A 2 3.18 -0.94 -15.35
C ASP A 2 4.42 -1.56 -14.69
N SER A 3 5.57 -1.39 -15.34
CA SER A 3 6.83 -2.01 -14.94
C SER A 3 7.35 -1.49 -13.60
N LEU A 4 7.06 -0.22 -13.25
CA LEU A 4 7.48 0.38 -11.99
C LEU A 4 6.67 -0.15 -10.82
N ILE A 5 5.36 -0.33 -10.98
CA ILE A 5 4.49 -0.93 -9.97
C ILE A 5 4.93 -2.36 -9.66
N ASN A 6 5.20 -3.16 -10.69
CA ASN A 6 5.68 -4.53 -10.51
C ASN A 6 7.05 -4.58 -9.82
N ALA A 7 7.97 -3.68 -10.19
CA ALA A 7 9.29 -3.62 -9.57
C ALA A 7 9.22 -3.17 -8.10
N ALA A 8 8.33 -2.24 -7.77
CA ALA A 8 8.10 -1.82 -6.39
C ALA A 8 7.47 -2.94 -5.55
N GLY A 9 6.50 -3.69 -6.09
CA GLY A 9 5.94 -4.87 -5.42
C GLY A 9 6.99 -5.92 -5.10
N ARG A 10 7.90 -6.21 -6.05
CA ARG A 10 9.02 -7.13 -5.80
C ARG A 10 10.00 -6.61 -4.75
N ALA A 11 10.29 -5.30 -4.74
CA ALA A 11 11.15 -4.70 -3.72
C ALA A 11 10.54 -4.86 -2.31
N LEU A 12 9.24 -4.61 -2.14
CA LEU A 12 8.55 -4.83 -0.87
C LEU A 12 8.56 -6.30 -0.42
N ALA A 13 8.37 -7.24 -1.35
CA ALA A 13 8.43 -8.67 -1.05
C ALA A 13 9.84 -9.12 -0.59
N ALA A 14 10.89 -8.42 -1.04
CA ALA A 14 12.26 -8.64 -0.62
C ALA A 14 12.65 -7.85 0.66
N GLY A 15 11.72 -7.11 1.27
CA GLY A 15 12.00 -6.28 2.44
C GLY A 15 12.76 -4.99 2.12
N ASP A 16 12.67 -4.48 0.89
CA ASP A 16 13.27 -3.21 0.45
C ASP A 16 12.19 -2.10 0.27
N PRO A 17 11.68 -1.52 1.37
CA PRO A 17 10.69 -0.46 1.31
C PRO A 17 11.23 0.84 0.71
N LEU A 18 12.52 1.15 0.88
CA LEU A 18 13.12 2.36 0.31
C LEU A 18 13.26 2.26 -1.21
N GLY A 19 13.66 1.09 -1.73
CA GLY A 19 13.68 0.83 -3.16
C GLY A 19 12.28 0.82 -3.76
N ALA A 20 11.26 0.33 -3.04
CA ALA A 20 9.88 0.48 -3.47
C ALA A 20 9.49 1.96 -3.59
N LEU A 21 9.73 2.75 -2.54
CA LEU A 21 9.42 4.18 -2.52
C LEU A 21 10.15 4.97 -3.61
N LYS A 22 11.42 4.67 -3.90
CA LYS A 22 12.17 5.30 -5.00
C LYS A 22 11.45 5.17 -6.35
N ARG A 23 10.64 4.13 -6.55
CA ARG A 23 9.92 3.85 -7.79
C ARG A 23 8.52 4.48 -7.84
N VAL A 24 7.85 4.63 -6.69
CA VAL A 24 6.42 5.02 -6.64
C VAL A 24 6.10 6.29 -5.83
N ALA A 25 7.06 6.91 -5.13
CA ALA A 25 6.79 7.99 -4.18
C ALA A 25 6.07 9.22 -4.77
N LEU A 26 6.29 9.54 -6.04
CA LEU A 26 5.69 10.69 -6.72
C LEU A 26 4.38 10.36 -7.45
N ARG A 27 3.95 9.09 -7.40
CA ARG A 27 2.77 8.61 -8.11
C ARG A 27 1.54 8.63 -7.20
N GLN A 28 0.39 8.89 -7.82
CA GLN A 28 -0.92 9.03 -7.16
C GLN A 28 -1.97 8.06 -7.71
N ASP A 29 -1.59 7.14 -8.61
CA ASP A 29 -2.49 6.08 -9.04
C ASP A 29 -2.78 5.11 -7.87
N PRO A 30 -3.92 4.39 -7.89
CA PRO A 30 -4.35 3.56 -6.77
C PRO A 30 -3.31 2.51 -6.36
N ALA A 31 -2.64 1.88 -7.32
CA ALA A 31 -1.64 0.85 -7.05
C ALA A 31 -0.37 1.45 -6.42
N ALA A 32 0.10 2.60 -6.89
CA ALA A 32 1.21 3.31 -6.28
C ALA A 32 0.90 3.74 -4.83
N LEU A 33 -0.30 4.25 -4.57
CA LEU A 33 -0.75 4.60 -3.22
C LEU A 33 -0.74 3.37 -2.30
N ALA A 34 -1.24 2.23 -2.76
CA ALA A 34 -1.24 0.98 -1.98
C ALA A 34 0.19 0.53 -1.63
N LEU A 35 1.09 0.50 -2.61
CA LEU A 35 2.49 0.10 -2.40
C LEU A 35 3.24 1.07 -1.47
N ARG A 36 2.98 2.37 -1.55
CA ARG A 36 3.52 3.35 -0.59
C ARG A 36 3.00 3.10 0.82
N GLY A 37 1.72 2.76 0.96
CA GLY A 37 1.13 2.39 2.26
C GLY A 37 1.82 1.19 2.89
N ILE A 38 2.01 0.12 2.11
CA ILE A 38 2.72 -1.09 2.57
C ILE A 38 4.18 -0.76 2.94
N ALA A 39 4.88 0.06 2.15
CA ALA A 39 6.23 0.49 2.46
C ALA A 39 6.31 1.24 3.80
N MET A 40 5.36 2.15 4.06
CA MET A 40 5.30 2.89 5.33
C MET A 40 5.01 1.96 6.51
N ALA A 41 4.14 0.95 6.32
CA ALA A 41 3.87 -0.06 7.34
C ALA A 41 5.12 -0.88 7.68
N GLN A 42 5.91 -1.29 6.67
CA GLN A 42 7.19 -1.98 6.88
C GLN A 42 8.22 -1.11 7.62
N LEU A 43 8.16 0.21 7.45
CA LEU A 43 9.01 1.18 8.14
C LEU A 43 8.47 1.58 9.54
N GLY A 44 7.30 1.06 9.95
CA GLY A 44 6.69 1.34 11.24
C GLY A 44 5.81 2.60 11.32
N ASP A 45 5.63 3.33 10.21
CA ASP A 45 4.73 4.48 10.15
C ASP A 45 3.29 4.02 9.81
N PHE A 46 2.63 3.44 10.82
CA PHE A 46 1.30 2.87 10.68
C PHE A 46 0.21 3.90 10.39
N ALA A 47 0.31 5.11 10.95
CA ALA A 47 -0.67 6.18 10.74
C ALA A 47 -0.72 6.63 9.27
N LYS A 48 0.46 6.85 8.69
CA LYS A 48 0.58 7.20 7.28
C LYS A 48 0.21 6.04 6.36
N ALA A 49 0.61 4.82 6.73
CA ALA A 49 0.23 3.62 5.99
C ALA A 49 -1.29 3.45 5.86
N LYS A 50 -2.04 3.56 6.97
CA LYS A 50 -3.53 3.50 6.94
C LYS A 50 -4.12 4.54 6.01
N THR A 51 -3.65 5.78 6.08
CA THR A 51 -4.16 6.89 5.25
C THR A 51 -3.94 6.63 3.76
N LEU A 52 -2.76 6.12 3.38
CA LEU A 52 -2.43 5.76 2.00
C LEU A 52 -3.28 4.58 1.49
N LEU A 53 -3.44 3.52 2.29
CA LEU A 53 -4.23 2.34 1.93
C LEU A 53 -5.71 2.67 1.77
N LYS A 54 -6.27 3.51 2.66
CA LYS A 54 -7.64 4.01 2.55
C LYS A 54 -7.84 4.86 1.29
N SER A 55 -6.86 5.69 0.95
CA SER A 55 -6.88 6.49 -0.28
C SER A 55 -6.81 5.61 -1.52
N ALA A 56 -5.95 4.58 -1.51
CA ALA A 56 -5.86 3.59 -2.58
C ALA A 56 -7.18 2.84 -2.79
N ALA A 57 -7.78 2.33 -1.71
CA ALA A 57 -9.06 1.61 -1.76
C ALA A 57 -10.18 2.46 -2.37
N ARG A 58 -10.22 3.77 -2.06
CA ARG A 58 -11.18 4.73 -2.63
C ARG A 58 -10.91 5.05 -4.10
N ALA A 59 -9.66 4.99 -4.54
CA ALA A 59 -9.26 5.35 -5.89
C ALA A 59 -9.42 4.19 -6.90
N PHE A 60 -9.45 2.94 -6.44
CA PHE A 60 -9.76 1.79 -7.30
C PHE A 60 -11.21 1.81 -7.79
N SER A 61 -11.42 1.51 -9.08
CA SER A 61 -12.75 1.47 -9.66
C SER A 61 -13.58 0.27 -9.16
N PRO A 62 -14.92 0.29 -9.30
CA PRO A 62 -15.76 -0.86 -8.94
C PRO A 62 -15.38 -2.17 -9.62
N ARG A 63 -14.78 -2.11 -10.82
CA ARG A 63 -14.32 -3.27 -11.59
C ARG A 63 -13.05 -3.91 -11.03
N GLU A 64 -12.30 -3.18 -10.19
CA GLU A 64 -11.05 -3.63 -9.57
C GLU A 64 -11.30 -4.12 -8.13
N ALA A 65 -12.39 -4.86 -7.92
CA ALA A 65 -12.86 -5.27 -6.59
C ALA A 65 -11.79 -6.01 -5.76
N VAL A 66 -10.99 -6.88 -6.40
CA VAL A 66 -9.93 -7.64 -5.72
C VAL A 66 -8.80 -6.71 -5.23
N ALA A 67 -8.38 -5.74 -6.05
CA ALA A 67 -7.34 -4.78 -5.65
C ALA A 67 -7.81 -3.89 -4.51
N ARG A 68 -9.08 -3.44 -4.57
CA ARG A 68 -9.72 -2.70 -3.48
C ARG A 68 -9.76 -3.53 -2.18
N ALA A 69 -10.20 -4.79 -2.26
CA ALA A 69 -10.28 -5.67 -1.10
C ALA A 69 -8.90 -5.89 -0.43
N ARG A 70 -7.84 -6.04 -1.22
CA ARG A 70 -6.47 -6.16 -0.69
C ARG A 70 -6.03 -4.93 0.10
N CYS A 71 -6.41 -3.73 -0.31
CA CYS A 71 -6.11 -2.51 0.45
C CYS A 71 -6.82 -2.50 1.81
N VAL A 72 -8.08 -2.97 1.85
CA VAL A 72 -8.85 -3.09 3.10
C VAL A 72 -8.25 -4.16 4.03
N VAL A 73 -7.83 -5.31 3.48
CA VAL A 73 -7.13 -6.34 4.27
C VAL A 73 -5.83 -5.79 4.85
N ALA A 74 -5.03 -5.07 4.06
CA ALA A 74 -3.81 -4.45 4.56
C ALA A 74 -4.07 -3.40 5.66
N GLU A 75 -5.16 -2.63 5.56
CA GLU A 75 -5.58 -1.71 6.64
C GLU A 75 -5.93 -2.48 7.92
N ALA A 76 -6.63 -3.62 7.79
CA ALA A 76 -6.96 -4.49 8.91
C ALA A 76 -5.72 -5.16 9.54
N GLU A 77 -4.75 -5.56 8.74
CA GLU A 77 -3.46 -6.08 9.23
C GLU A 77 -2.72 -5.02 10.08
N ILE A 78 -2.71 -3.77 9.63
CA ILE A 78 -2.12 -2.68 10.40
C ILE A 78 -2.90 -2.45 11.69
N ALA A 79 -4.24 -2.43 11.63
CA ALA A 79 -5.09 -2.30 12.80
C ALA A 79 -4.83 -3.40 13.85
N LEU A 80 -4.61 -4.63 13.39
CA LEU A 80 -4.24 -5.76 14.25
C LEU A 80 -2.87 -5.54 14.91
N VAL A 81 -1.84 -5.21 14.14
CA VAL A 81 -0.47 -4.97 14.66
C VAL A 81 -0.44 -3.76 15.61
N SER A 82 -1.22 -2.71 15.32
CA SER A 82 -1.30 -1.51 16.15
C SER A 82 -2.28 -1.64 17.32
N ARG A 83 -2.98 -2.77 17.48
CA ARG A 83 -4.02 -2.99 18.50
C ARG A 83 -5.15 -1.95 18.46
N ASP A 84 -5.50 -1.50 17.26
CA ASP A 84 -6.50 -0.47 16.98
C ASP A 84 -7.71 -1.08 16.26
N LEU A 85 -8.46 -1.93 16.98
CA LEU A 85 -9.56 -2.76 16.47
C LEU A 85 -10.96 -2.15 16.75
N GLY A 86 -11.02 -0.87 17.12
CA GLY A 86 -12.25 -0.16 17.51
C GLY A 86 -13.19 0.16 16.36
#